data_AF-A0A7W9KRQ0-F1
#
_entry.id   AF-A0A7W9KRQ0-F1
#
_cell.length_a   1.000
_cell.length_b   1.000
_cell.length_c   1.000
_cell.angle_alpha   90.00
_cell.angle_beta   90.00
_cell.angle_gamma   90.00
#
_symmetry.space_group_name_H-M   'P 1'
#
loop_
_entity.id
_entity.type
_entity.pdbx_description
1 polymer ?
#
loop_
_entity_poly.entity_id
_entity_poly.type
_entity_poly.pdbx_seq_one_letter_code
_entity_poly.pdbx_strand_id
1 'polypeptide(L)'
;MRGTIGADRSADSYLPQHGNGGYRVTHYDLELDYKPGPGRLAGRARITAQARADLAGFSLDLHGMRVDRVLVNGKSARYSHRGNKLRVTPARPVTVGAAFTVEVRYVGTPKPVRSPHWGEIGWEQLEDGALVASQPIGAPSWFPCNDQPGDKATYRIAVTTPSPYTVVANGSLVSRRVGGSSTTWVFEQLAPMATYLATVQIGLYAEVEVSAGQRAAVPPRLVGVFGHDFGRQPQIMAAFVSMFGAYPFAEYHVVVADEILDVPVEAQGLSIFGANHVDGHRGCEHLVAHELAHQWFGNSLTIADWRHIWLNEGFATYAEWLWSEASGGLSAAVLAARSHAEMARQRQDIRIGDPGVRRMFDDRVYQRGALTLHALRVRLGDDAFFAVLREWTEKHRHSTVTTDKFIAVAQEHSLKPLDRFFRSWLQDTALPRGFE
;
A
#
# COMPACT_ATOMS: atom_id res chain seq x y z
N MET A 1 36.82 15.64 2.79
CA MET A 1 36.11 15.79 1.49
C MET A 1 34.84 16.59 1.71
N ARG A 2 34.55 17.60 0.87
CA ARG A 2 33.26 18.31 0.91
C ARG A 2 32.21 17.36 0.32
N GLY A 3 31.31 16.83 1.13
CA GLY A 3 30.25 15.97 0.64
C GLY A 3 29.36 16.70 -0.37
N THR A 4 28.80 15.97 -1.32
CA THR A 4 27.79 16.48 -2.24
C THR A 4 26.45 16.63 -1.53
N ILE A 5 25.62 17.60 -1.93
CA ILE A 5 24.21 17.59 -1.55
C ILE A 5 23.61 16.33 -2.19
N GLY A 6 23.02 15.44 -1.38
CA GLY A 6 22.41 14.23 -1.88
C GLY A 6 21.28 14.54 -2.87
N ALA A 7 20.86 13.52 -3.62
CA ALA A 7 19.68 13.63 -4.48
C ALA A 7 18.51 14.22 -3.69
N ASP A 8 17.65 15.00 -4.35
CA ASP A 8 16.45 15.58 -3.73
C ASP A 8 15.15 14.99 -4.30
N ARG A 9 15.32 13.96 -5.13
CA ARG A 9 14.31 13.27 -5.91
C ARG A 9 14.55 11.77 -5.78
N SER A 10 13.50 10.98 -5.92
CA SER A 10 13.60 9.53 -6.08
C SER A 10 14.05 9.14 -7.49
N ALA A 11 14.20 7.83 -7.69
CA ALA A 11 14.41 7.24 -9.01
C ALA A 11 13.09 6.85 -9.70
N ASP A 12 11.93 7.12 -9.09
CA ASP A 12 10.63 6.80 -9.68
C ASP A 12 10.36 7.67 -10.92
N SER A 13 9.96 7.03 -12.00
CA SER A 13 9.78 7.67 -13.30
C SER A 13 8.54 8.56 -13.37
N TYR A 14 7.55 8.33 -12.53
CA TYR A 14 6.25 9.02 -12.55
C TYR A 14 6.19 10.14 -11.52
N LEU A 15 6.72 9.90 -10.33
CA LEU A 15 6.62 10.77 -9.17
C LEU A 15 8.02 11.08 -8.58
N PRO A 16 8.99 11.56 -9.39
CA PRO A 16 10.36 11.77 -8.93
C PRO A 16 10.48 12.84 -7.83
N GLN A 17 9.47 13.70 -7.66
CA GLN A 17 9.46 14.70 -6.60
C GLN A 17 9.19 14.10 -5.22
N HIS A 18 8.61 12.89 -5.15
CA HIS A 18 8.42 12.16 -3.90
C HIS A 18 9.64 11.25 -3.66
N GLY A 19 10.11 11.17 -2.43
CA GLY A 19 11.28 10.41 -2.03
C GLY A 19 12.64 11.08 -2.32
N ASN A 20 13.69 10.29 -2.13
CA ASN A 20 15.09 10.67 -2.17
C ASN A 20 15.96 9.45 -2.54
N GLY A 21 16.74 9.56 -3.62
CA GLY A 21 17.63 8.49 -4.10
C GLY A 21 18.97 8.38 -3.36
N GLY A 22 19.32 9.32 -2.49
CA GLY A 22 20.61 9.40 -1.81
C GLY A 22 20.76 8.46 -0.61
N TYR A 23 19.67 7.85 -0.15
CA TYR A 23 19.68 6.89 0.95
C TYR A 23 18.53 5.89 0.79
N ARG A 24 18.53 4.86 1.63
CA ARG A 24 17.40 3.94 1.83
C ARG A 24 17.03 3.91 3.29
N VAL A 25 15.74 3.94 3.61
CA VAL A 25 15.27 3.72 4.98
C VAL A 25 15.21 2.22 5.29
N THR A 26 15.63 1.86 6.50
CA THR A 26 15.55 0.48 6.99
C THR A 26 14.52 0.33 8.10
N HIS A 27 14.26 1.40 8.87
CA HIS A 27 13.29 1.38 9.97
C HIS A 27 12.71 2.75 10.24
N TYR A 28 11.40 2.80 10.54
CA TYR A 28 10.70 3.95 11.09
C TYR A 28 10.20 3.61 12.51
N ASP A 29 10.55 4.44 13.48
CA ASP A 29 9.95 4.43 14.82
C ASP A 29 9.16 5.72 15.00
N LEU A 30 7.84 5.60 15.01
CA LEU A 30 6.88 6.70 15.01
C LEU A 30 6.17 6.76 16.36
N GLU A 31 6.34 7.87 17.07
CA GLU A 31 5.57 8.20 18.27
C GLU A 31 4.60 9.34 17.92
N LEU A 32 3.30 9.08 18.00
CA LEU A 32 2.22 9.97 17.60
C LEU A 32 1.31 10.23 18.80
N ASP A 33 1.03 11.51 19.08
CA ASP A 33 -0.04 11.94 19.98
C ASP A 33 -1.08 12.70 19.15
N TYR A 34 -2.23 12.05 18.92
CA TYR A 34 -3.33 12.60 18.15
C TYR A 34 -4.53 12.91 19.06
N LYS A 35 -5.09 14.10 18.87
CA LYS A 35 -6.32 14.53 19.55
C LYS A 35 -7.39 14.78 18.48
N PRO A 36 -8.38 13.86 18.32
CA PRO A 36 -9.41 13.97 17.28
C PRO A 36 -10.18 15.29 17.28
N GLY A 37 -10.70 15.72 18.45
CA GLY A 37 -11.48 16.96 18.57
C GLY A 37 -10.81 18.20 17.94
N PRO A 38 -9.59 18.59 18.36
CA PRO A 38 -8.86 19.69 17.73
C PRO A 38 -8.11 19.30 16.43
N GLY A 39 -8.18 18.04 15.98
CA GLY A 39 -7.43 17.54 14.82
C GLY A 39 -5.91 17.66 14.95
N ARG A 40 -5.38 17.74 16.17
CA ARG A 40 -3.96 18.08 16.41
C ARG A 40 -3.13 16.81 16.55
N LEU A 41 -2.07 16.71 15.75
CA LEU A 41 -1.04 15.68 15.83
C LEU A 41 0.28 16.29 16.32
N ALA A 42 0.86 15.71 17.36
CA ALA A 42 2.26 15.89 17.70
C ALA A 42 3.01 14.59 17.42
N GLY A 43 4.15 14.67 16.74
CA GLY A 43 4.89 13.50 16.28
C GLY A 43 6.37 13.58 16.59
N ARG A 44 6.95 12.42 16.86
CA ARG A 44 8.39 12.18 16.84
C ARG A 44 8.65 10.98 15.93
N ALA A 45 9.33 11.24 14.82
CA ALA A 45 9.77 10.19 13.91
C ALA A 45 11.27 9.99 14.07
N ARG A 46 11.68 8.76 14.41
CA ARG A 46 13.08 8.33 14.36
C ARG A 46 13.26 7.38 13.20
N ILE A 47 14.02 7.82 12.21
CA ILE A 47 14.24 7.13 10.95
C ILE A 47 15.66 6.58 10.96
N THR A 48 15.80 5.27 10.74
CA THR A 48 17.11 4.62 10.54
C THR A 48 17.30 4.37 9.07
N ALA A 49 18.41 4.84 8.51
CA ALA A 49 18.68 4.80 7.07
C ALA A 49 20.13 4.44 6.78
N GLN A 50 20.38 4.00 5.54
CA GLN A 50 21.71 3.75 4.99
C GLN A 50 21.96 4.67 3.80
N ALA A 51 23.09 5.39 3.83
CA ALA A 51 23.47 6.29 2.75
C ALA A 51 23.89 5.52 1.49
N ARG A 52 23.40 5.93 0.33
CA ARG A 52 23.78 5.41 -1.00
C ARG A 52 24.83 6.27 -1.71
N ALA A 53 25.14 7.45 -1.15
CA ALA A 53 26.17 8.37 -1.60
C ALA A 53 26.72 9.15 -0.39
N ASP A 54 27.76 9.96 -0.58
CA ASP A 54 28.17 10.93 0.44
C ASP A 54 27.14 12.07 0.53
N LEU A 55 26.59 12.28 1.74
CA LEU A 55 25.49 13.21 2.00
C LEU A 55 25.96 14.38 2.87
N ALA A 56 26.29 15.51 2.25
CA ALA A 56 26.39 16.79 2.97
C ALA A 56 25.01 17.37 3.32
N GLY A 57 23.96 16.86 2.70
CA GLY A 57 22.55 17.11 3.01
C GLY A 57 21.67 16.10 2.30
N PHE A 58 20.44 15.93 2.77
CA PHE A 58 19.42 15.05 2.21
C PHE A 58 18.02 15.63 2.49
N SER A 59 16.98 15.03 1.94
CA SER A 59 15.59 15.46 2.16
C SER A 59 14.68 14.32 2.57
N LEU A 60 13.63 14.67 3.32
CA LEU A 60 12.47 13.84 3.65
C LEU A 60 11.22 14.54 3.10
N ASP A 61 10.21 13.78 2.72
CA ASP A 61 8.87 14.28 2.42
C ASP A 61 8.11 14.52 3.72
N LEU A 62 7.48 15.69 3.86
CA LEU A 62 6.59 16.03 4.97
C LEU A 62 5.66 17.16 4.52
N HIS A 63 4.35 16.97 4.62
CA HIS A 63 3.32 17.91 4.20
C HIS A 63 2.61 18.54 5.40
N GLY A 64 2.32 19.85 5.34
CA GLY A 64 1.43 20.55 6.28
C GLY A 64 1.89 20.70 7.74
N MET A 65 2.90 19.95 8.18
CA MET A 65 3.36 19.93 9.58
C MET A 65 4.45 20.97 9.87
N ARG A 66 4.46 21.55 11.06
CA ARG A 66 5.57 22.39 11.53
C ARG A 66 6.65 21.51 12.14
N VAL A 67 7.89 21.68 11.69
CA VAL A 67 9.06 20.99 12.27
C VAL A 67 9.68 21.85 13.37
N ASP A 68 9.75 21.31 14.58
CA ASP A 68 10.31 21.99 15.75
C ASP A 68 11.80 21.66 15.96
N ARG A 69 12.23 20.43 15.62
CA ARG A 69 13.62 19.99 15.80
C ARG A 69 13.98 18.87 14.84
N VAL A 70 15.22 18.90 14.34
CA VAL A 70 15.85 17.81 13.60
C VAL A 70 17.20 17.44 14.21
N LEU A 71 17.40 16.15 14.47
CA LEU A 71 18.68 15.58 14.88
C LEU A 71 19.16 14.59 13.82
N VAL A 72 20.47 14.57 13.55
CA VAL A 72 21.13 13.51 12.79
C VAL A 72 22.20 12.88 13.67
N ASN A 73 22.11 11.57 13.90
CA ASN A 73 22.99 10.84 14.82
C ASN A 73 23.07 11.49 16.21
N GLY A 74 21.91 11.91 16.73
CA GLY A 74 21.78 12.59 18.04
C GLY A 74 22.29 14.03 18.08
N LYS A 75 22.85 14.58 17.01
CA LYS A 75 23.35 15.96 16.94
C LYS A 75 22.39 16.87 16.19
N SER A 76 22.28 18.12 16.62
CA SER A 76 21.44 19.12 15.94
C SER A 76 21.85 19.28 14.48
N ALA A 77 20.86 19.27 13.58
CA ALA A 77 21.05 19.52 12.16
C ALA A 77 20.36 20.82 11.76
N ARG A 78 20.93 21.55 10.80
CA ARG A 78 20.21 22.66 10.17
C ARG A 78 19.14 22.07 9.25
N TYR A 79 17.99 22.71 9.16
CA TYR A 79 16.94 22.27 8.27
C TYR A 79 16.16 23.44 7.67
N SER A 80 15.51 23.17 6.54
CA SER A 80 14.49 24.03 5.94
C SER A 80 13.32 23.18 5.47
N HIS A 81 12.10 23.58 5.79
CA HIS A 81 10.89 22.89 5.36
C HIS A 81 10.09 23.78 4.42
N ARG A 82 10.07 23.43 3.13
CA ARG A 82 9.38 24.19 2.07
C ARG A 82 8.89 23.23 0.99
N GLY A 83 7.70 23.48 0.42
CA GLY A 83 7.18 22.74 -0.74
C GLY A 83 7.21 21.22 -0.54
N ASN A 84 6.63 20.76 0.58
CA ASN A 84 6.56 19.35 1.01
C ASN A 84 7.89 18.63 1.26
N LYS A 85 9.03 19.34 1.17
CA LYS A 85 10.37 18.77 1.45
C LYS A 85 10.97 19.37 2.72
N LEU A 86 11.33 18.50 3.65
CA LEU A 86 12.21 18.78 4.78
C LEU A 86 13.65 18.50 4.36
N ARG A 87 14.40 19.55 4.02
CA ARG A 87 15.83 19.45 3.68
C ARG A 87 16.66 19.55 4.95
N VAL A 88 17.56 18.60 5.15
CA VAL A 88 18.37 18.44 6.35
C VAL A 88 19.85 18.54 5.97
N THR A 89 20.59 19.37 6.70
CA THR A 89 22.06 19.50 6.61
C THR A 89 22.67 19.03 7.94
N PRO A 90 23.23 17.82 8.01
CA PRO A 90 23.83 17.31 9.23
C PRO A 90 25.09 18.10 9.62
N ALA A 91 25.44 18.08 10.91
CA ALA A 91 26.64 18.75 11.42
C ALA A 91 27.95 18.18 10.84
N ARG A 92 27.94 16.90 10.45
CA ARG A 92 29.00 16.22 9.70
C ARG A 92 28.34 15.47 8.53
N PRO A 93 28.92 15.50 7.32
CA PRO A 93 28.43 14.70 6.20
C PRO A 93 28.33 13.21 6.59
N VAL A 94 27.33 12.52 6.05
CA VAL A 94 27.19 11.07 6.17
C VAL A 94 27.94 10.44 4.98
N THR A 95 28.83 9.49 5.26
CA THR A 95 29.59 8.81 4.20
C THR A 95 28.75 7.73 3.52
N VAL A 96 28.98 7.48 2.24
CA VAL A 96 28.37 6.37 1.50
C VAL A 96 28.49 5.04 2.27
N GLY A 97 27.42 4.24 2.25
CA GLY A 97 27.33 2.95 2.95
C GLY A 97 27.09 3.03 4.45
N ALA A 98 27.29 4.19 5.09
CA ALA A 98 27.09 4.33 6.53
C ALA A 98 25.60 4.33 6.91
N ALA A 99 25.30 3.65 8.02
CA ALA A 99 24.03 3.78 8.71
C ALA A 99 23.98 5.13 9.45
N PHE A 100 22.82 5.76 9.48
CA PHE A 100 22.57 6.98 10.24
C PHE A 100 21.13 7.02 10.74
N THR A 101 20.90 7.84 11.76
CA THR A 101 19.55 8.09 12.29
C THR A 101 19.17 9.55 12.11
N VAL A 102 17.90 9.79 11.80
CA VAL A 102 17.28 11.11 11.74
C VAL A 102 16.12 11.13 12.72
N GLU A 103 16.14 12.04 13.70
CA GLU A 103 14.99 12.29 14.57
C GLU A 103 14.35 13.61 14.15
N VAL A 104 13.05 13.60 13.87
CA VAL A 104 12.25 14.78 13.55
C VAL A 104 11.14 14.91 14.58
N ARG A 105 11.07 16.05 15.26
CA ARG A 105 9.92 16.44 16.10
C ARG A 105 9.08 17.46 15.36
N TYR A 106 7.79 17.20 15.29
CA TYR A 106 6.87 18.00 14.48
C TYR A 106 5.48 18.04 15.11
N VAL A 107 4.70 19.05 14.72
CA VAL A 107 3.36 19.27 15.25
C VAL A 107 2.51 20.05 14.25
N GLY A 108 1.21 19.79 14.24
CA GLY A 108 0.27 20.49 13.37
C GLY A 108 -1.09 19.83 13.36
N THR A 109 -1.92 20.28 12.43
CA THR A 109 -3.13 19.59 12.01
C THR A 109 -2.80 18.91 10.69
N PRO A 110 -2.67 17.57 10.66
CA PRO A 110 -2.45 16.84 9.42
C PRO A 110 -3.51 17.18 8.38
N LYS A 111 -3.10 17.26 7.12
CA LYS A 111 -4.01 17.49 6.00
C LYS A 111 -3.65 16.55 4.86
N PRO A 112 -4.63 16.08 4.08
CA PRO A 112 -4.33 15.31 2.89
C PRO A 112 -3.40 16.07 1.94
N VAL A 113 -2.51 15.34 1.29
CA VAL A 113 -1.71 15.84 0.17
C VAL A 113 -2.63 16.01 -1.04
N ARG A 114 -2.65 17.22 -1.62
CA ARG A 114 -3.40 17.49 -2.85
C ARG A 114 -2.65 17.02 -4.09
N SER A 115 -3.27 16.13 -4.83
CA SER A 115 -2.85 15.68 -6.16
C SER A 115 -3.71 16.33 -7.25
N PRO A 116 -3.12 16.80 -8.36
CA PRO A 116 -3.87 17.26 -9.53
C PRO A 116 -4.59 16.14 -10.29
N HIS A 117 -4.38 14.87 -9.91
CA HIS A 117 -4.91 13.70 -10.63
C HIS A 117 -5.81 12.81 -9.77
N TRP A 118 -5.62 12.81 -8.45
CA TRP A 118 -6.27 11.86 -7.53
C TRP A 118 -6.93 12.53 -6.33
N GLY A 119 -7.10 13.85 -6.36
CA GLY A 119 -7.75 14.58 -5.26
C GLY A 119 -6.87 14.67 -4.01
N GLU A 120 -7.47 14.45 -2.85
CA GLU A 120 -6.84 14.56 -1.54
C GLU A 120 -6.46 13.17 -1.02
N ILE A 121 -5.18 12.97 -0.69
CA ILE A 121 -4.62 11.65 -0.32
C ILE A 121 -3.85 11.75 1.00
N GLY A 122 -4.03 10.78 1.89
CA GLY A 122 -3.26 10.66 3.13
C GLY A 122 -4.16 10.71 4.35
N TRP A 123 -3.84 11.61 5.28
CA TRP A 123 -4.53 11.75 6.56
C TRP A 123 -5.79 12.59 6.40
N GLU A 124 -6.93 11.95 6.66
CA GLU A 124 -8.24 12.56 6.76
C GLU A 124 -8.68 12.63 8.23
N GLN A 125 -9.12 13.81 8.65
CA GLN A 125 -9.73 14.00 9.97
C GLN A 125 -11.22 13.67 9.86
N LEU A 126 -11.69 12.75 10.70
CA LEU A 126 -13.10 12.43 10.84
C LEU A 126 -13.71 13.18 12.03
N GLU A 127 -15.04 13.19 12.14
CA GLU A 127 -15.72 13.71 13.33
C GLU A 127 -15.23 13.00 14.60
N ASP A 128 -15.21 11.67 14.54
CA ASP A 128 -14.80 10.79 15.64
C ASP A 128 -13.53 10.00 15.32
N GLY A 129 -12.48 10.68 14.84
CA GLY A 129 -11.15 10.09 14.74
C GLY A 129 -10.32 10.53 13.55
N ALA A 130 -9.77 9.54 12.85
CA ALA A 130 -8.94 9.74 11.66
C ALA A 130 -8.92 8.49 10.78
N LEU A 131 -8.87 8.72 9.47
CA LEU A 131 -8.65 7.73 8.44
C LEU A 131 -7.36 8.06 7.69
N VAL A 132 -6.50 7.08 7.46
CA VAL A 132 -5.27 7.27 6.68
C VAL A 132 -5.23 6.33 5.49
N ALA A 133 -5.35 6.89 4.29
CA ALA A 133 -5.21 6.20 3.01
C ALA A 133 -4.16 6.92 2.17
N SER A 134 -2.99 6.30 1.98
CA SER A 134 -1.80 7.01 1.51
C SER A 134 -1.36 6.68 0.08
N GLN A 135 -2.05 5.81 -0.66
CA GLN A 135 -1.71 5.51 -2.04
C GLN A 135 -2.05 6.69 -2.98
N PRO A 136 -1.13 7.16 -3.87
CA PRO A 136 0.28 6.78 -4.01
C PRO A 136 1.27 7.63 -3.19
N ILE A 137 0.85 8.80 -2.67
CA ILE A 137 1.74 9.86 -2.17
C ILE A 137 1.27 10.57 -0.88
N GLY A 138 0.40 9.91 -0.12
CA GLY A 138 -0.25 10.49 1.06
C GLY A 138 0.54 10.35 2.36
N ALA A 139 1.52 9.45 2.44
CA ALA A 139 2.30 9.20 3.66
C ALA A 139 2.91 10.47 4.29
N PRO A 140 3.41 11.46 3.50
CA PRO A 140 3.94 12.71 4.04
C PRO A 140 2.93 13.56 4.81
N SER A 141 1.62 13.30 4.72
CA SER A 141 0.61 14.07 5.45
C SER A 141 0.70 13.90 6.97
N TRP A 142 1.35 12.83 7.46
CA TRP A 142 1.34 12.49 8.89
C TRP A 142 2.69 12.11 9.48
N PHE A 143 3.68 11.74 8.66
CA PHE A 143 5.05 11.52 9.13
C PHE A 143 6.11 11.87 8.08
N PRO A 144 7.31 12.30 8.52
CA PRO A 144 8.41 12.55 7.60
C PRO A 144 8.95 11.22 7.06
N CYS A 145 9.06 11.09 5.75
CA CYS A 145 9.41 9.81 5.13
C CYS A 145 10.21 9.94 3.83
N ASN A 146 10.72 8.82 3.34
CA ASN A 146 11.23 8.68 1.98
C ASN A 146 10.10 8.11 1.11
N ASP A 147 9.24 8.99 0.59
CA ASP A 147 7.95 8.58 0.03
C ASP A 147 8.10 8.02 -1.40
N GLN A 148 8.48 6.75 -1.50
CA GLN A 148 8.60 6.06 -2.79
C GLN A 148 8.25 4.58 -2.60
N PRO A 149 7.57 3.94 -3.57
CA PRO A 149 7.06 2.58 -3.40
C PRO A 149 8.18 1.56 -3.18
N GLY A 150 9.35 1.78 -3.80
CA GLY A 150 10.49 0.88 -3.70
C GLY A 150 11.30 0.95 -2.39
N ASP A 151 11.11 1.95 -1.52
CA ASP A 151 11.90 2.11 -0.29
C ASP A 151 11.21 1.48 0.93
N LYS A 152 11.16 0.13 0.91
CA LYS A 152 10.51 -0.63 1.99
C LYS A 152 11.36 -0.66 3.26
N ALA A 153 10.69 -0.46 4.41
CA ALA A 153 11.29 -0.44 5.74
C ALA A 153 10.42 -1.17 6.77
N THR A 154 10.97 -1.52 7.93
CA THR A 154 10.17 -2.00 9.07
C THR A 154 9.63 -0.81 9.86
N TYR A 155 8.56 -1.02 10.63
CA TYR A 155 7.91 0.06 11.38
C TYR A 155 7.64 -0.35 12.83
N ARG A 156 7.81 0.60 13.74
CA ARG A 156 7.16 0.63 15.03
C ARG A 156 6.27 1.87 15.08
N ILE A 157 4.99 1.69 15.36
CA ILE A 157 4.01 2.79 15.37
C ILE A 157 3.36 2.83 16.74
N ALA A 158 3.66 3.88 17.51
CA ALA A 158 3.07 4.15 18.80
C ALA A 158 2.08 5.32 18.68
N VAL A 159 0.81 5.10 18.97
CA VAL A 159 -0.26 6.11 18.88
C VAL A 159 -0.89 6.31 20.25
N THR A 160 -0.88 7.55 20.71
CA THR A 160 -1.57 8.00 21.92
C THR A 160 -2.76 8.85 21.54
N THR A 161 -3.94 8.47 22.02
CA THR A 161 -5.23 9.15 21.72
C THR A 161 -6.15 9.06 22.97
N PRO A 162 -7.22 9.87 23.10
CA PRO A 162 -8.16 9.73 24.21
C PRO A 162 -8.72 8.31 24.34
N SER A 163 -8.90 7.82 25.57
CA SER A 163 -9.22 6.42 25.86
C SER A 163 -10.47 5.82 25.19
N PRO A 164 -11.52 6.58 24.84
CA PRO A 164 -12.67 6.03 24.10
C PRO A 164 -12.35 5.53 22.69
N TYR A 165 -11.27 6.02 22.06
CA TYR A 165 -10.91 5.64 20.70
C TYR A 165 -10.09 4.34 20.65
N THR A 166 -10.44 3.49 19.70
CA THR A 166 -9.65 2.34 19.28
C THR A 166 -8.69 2.77 18.17
N VAL A 167 -7.46 2.25 18.20
CA VAL A 167 -6.47 2.47 17.14
C VAL A 167 -6.20 1.14 16.45
N VAL A 168 -6.17 1.16 15.12
CA VAL A 168 -5.65 0.07 14.28
C VAL A 168 -4.55 0.66 13.39
N ALA A 169 -3.39 0.02 13.35
CA ALA A 169 -2.27 0.41 12.50
C ALA A 169 -1.57 -0.84 11.95
N ASN A 170 -0.64 -0.69 11.01
CA ASN A 170 0.06 -1.84 10.43
C ASN A 170 0.86 -2.62 11.48
N GLY A 171 0.89 -3.94 11.32
CA GLY A 171 1.65 -4.86 12.14
C GLY A 171 0.92 -5.30 13.41
N SER A 172 1.64 -6.01 14.28
CA SER A 172 1.03 -6.62 15.46
C SER A 172 1.01 -5.70 16.66
N LEU A 173 -0.13 -5.68 17.36
CA LEU A 173 -0.28 -4.95 18.61
C LEU A 173 0.57 -5.61 19.70
N VAL A 174 1.69 -4.98 20.07
CA VAL A 174 2.62 -5.50 21.09
C VAL A 174 2.41 -4.88 22.47
N SER A 175 1.72 -3.74 22.55
CA SER A 175 1.43 -3.10 23.84
C SER A 175 0.22 -2.15 23.74
N ARG A 176 -0.68 -2.24 24.72
CA ARG A 176 -1.77 -1.29 24.97
C ARG A 176 -1.67 -0.81 26.41
N ARG A 177 -1.49 0.49 26.64
CA ARG A 177 -1.29 1.08 27.98
C ARG A 177 -2.26 2.23 28.19
N VAL A 178 -3.09 2.11 29.22
CA VAL A 178 -3.97 3.19 29.65
C VAL A 178 -3.20 4.11 30.60
N GLY A 179 -3.27 5.42 30.36
CA GLY A 179 -2.62 6.44 31.17
C GLY A 179 -3.50 7.69 31.28
N GLY A 180 -4.04 7.94 32.47
CA GLY A 180 -4.98 9.05 32.69
C GLY A 180 -6.21 8.92 31.79
N SER A 181 -6.49 9.96 30.99
CA SER A 181 -7.60 10.00 30.02
C SER A 181 -7.20 9.54 28.61
N SER A 182 -6.01 8.97 28.43
CA SER A 182 -5.50 8.52 27.14
C SER A 182 -5.07 7.05 27.15
N THR A 183 -5.05 6.44 25.97
CA THR A 183 -4.47 5.11 25.74
C THR A 183 -3.37 5.23 24.70
N THR A 184 -2.22 4.59 24.98
CA THR A 184 -1.14 4.40 24.01
C THR A 184 -1.18 2.96 23.48
N TRP A 185 -1.27 2.85 22.16
CA TRP A 185 -1.22 1.60 21.40
C TRP A 185 0.12 1.52 20.66
N VAL A 186 0.77 0.37 20.66
CA VAL A 186 2.07 0.17 20.01
C VAL A 186 2.00 -1.04 19.09
N PHE A 187 2.28 -0.80 17.82
CA PHE A 187 2.29 -1.81 16.76
C PHE A 187 3.70 -2.01 16.22
N GLU A 188 4.02 -3.26 15.84
CA GLU A 188 5.28 -3.61 15.19
C GLU A 188 5.03 -4.33 13.85
N GLN A 189 5.50 -3.70 12.78
CA GLN A 189 5.47 -4.23 11.41
C GLN A 189 6.89 -4.66 11.02
N LEU A 190 7.19 -5.94 11.26
CA LEU A 190 8.51 -6.51 11.01
C LEU A 190 8.75 -6.86 9.53
N ALA A 191 7.70 -7.18 8.76
CA ALA A 191 7.85 -7.34 7.32
C ALA A 191 8.02 -5.96 6.66
N PRO A 192 9.04 -5.76 5.80
CA PRO A 192 9.26 -4.48 5.13
C PRO A 192 8.01 -3.98 4.39
N MET A 193 7.70 -2.70 4.55
CA MET A 193 6.50 -2.03 4.04
C MET A 193 6.89 -0.75 3.31
N ALA A 194 6.22 -0.43 2.20
CA ALA A 194 6.34 0.86 1.52
C ALA A 194 5.58 1.95 2.27
N THR A 195 5.99 3.22 2.14
CA THR A 195 5.39 4.34 2.87
C THR A 195 3.90 4.52 2.58
N TYR A 196 3.47 4.34 1.33
CA TYR A 196 2.07 4.51 0.93
C TYR A 196 1.12 3.47 1.55
N LEU A 197 1.65 2.33 2.01
CA LEU A 197 0.90 1.27 2.69
C LEU A 197 0.81 1.47 4.21
N ALA A 198 1.56 2.45 4.73
CA ALA A 198 1.53 2.81 6.14
C ALA A 198 0.22 3.56 6.46
N THR A 199 -0.44 3.14 7.54
CA THR A 199 -1.74 3.65 7.92
C THR A 199 -1.95 3.63 9.43
N VAL A 200 -2.84 4.51 9.88
CA VAL A 200 -3.37 4.59 11.23
C VAL A 200 -4.87 4.89 11.09
N GLN A 201 -5.70 4.04 11.67
CA GLN A 201 -7.14 4.20 11.75
C GLN A 201 -7.51 4.46 13.21
N ILE A 202 -8.23 5.54 13.47
CA ILE A 202 -8.64 5.94 14.81
C ILE A 202 -10.15 6.15 14.75
N GLY A 203 -10.88 5.47 15.61
CA GLY A 203 -12.33 5.56 15.63
C GLY A 203 -12.97 4.91 16.85
N LEU A 204 -14.28 5.11 16.98
CA LEU A 204 -15.11 4.43 17.97
C LEU A 204 -15.47 3.04 17.43
N TYR A 205 -14.54 2.09 17.56
CA TYR A 205 -14.69 0.73 17.01
C TYR A 205 -14.95 -0.31 18.09
N ALA A 206 -15.83 -1.26 17.76
CA ALA A 206 -15.87 -2.57 18.37
C ALA A 206 -14.86 -3.49 17.65
N GLU A 207 -14.04 -4.19 18.42
CA GLU A 207 -13.12 -5.22 17.89
C GLU A 207 -13.88 -6.54 17.70
N VAL A 208 -13.78 -7.14 16.52
CA VAL A 208 -14.44 -8.40 16.13
C VAL A 208 -13.39 -9.41 15.69
N GLU A 209 -13.45 -10.64 16.20
CA GLU A 209 -12.64 -11.74 15.68
C GLU A 209 -13.39 -12.40 14.51
N VAL A 210 -12.79 -12.39 13.32
CA VAL A 210 -13.39 -12.98 12.10
C VAL A 210 -13.02 -14.47 12.02
N SER A 211 -11.74 -14.78 12.25
CA SER A 211 -11.21 -16.14 12.42
C SER A 211 -9.80 -16.07 13.04
N ALA A 212 -9.16 -17.21 13.30
CA ALA A 212 -7.79 -17.23 13.82
C ALA A 212 -6.83 -16.44 12.90
N GLY A 213 -6.20 -15.40 13.44
CA GLY A 213 -5.30 -14.50 12.71
C GLY A 213 -6.00 -13.46 11.84
N GLN A 214 -7.34 -13.37 11.88
CA GLN A 214 -8.12 -12.38 11.13
C GLN A 214 -9.07 -11.63 12.05
N ARG A 215 -8.96 -10.30 12.06
CA ARG A 215 -9.72 -9.42 12.97
C ARG A 215 -10.39 -8.30 12.21
N ALA A 216 -11.35 -7.65 12.84
CA ALA A 216 -11.95 -6.43 12.33
C ALA A 216 -12.16 -5.38 13.43
N ALA A 217 -12.12 -4.11 13.04
CA ALA A 217 -12.55 -2.98 13.85
C ALA A 217 -13.72 -2.31 13.12
N VAL A 218 -14.89 -2.33 13.75
CA VAL A 218 -16.16 -2.00 13.10
C VAL A 218 -16.94 -1.02 13.98
N PRO A 219 -17.64 0.00 13.42
CA PRO A 219 -18.51 0.86 14.19
C PRO A 219 -19.57 0.01 14.90
N PRO A 220 -19.85 0.19 16.21
CA PRO A 220 -20.76 -0.66 16.97
C PRO A 220 -22.12 -0.89 16.29
N ARG A 221 -22.64 0.12 15.59
CA ARG A 221 -23.91 0.06 14.85
C ARG A 221 -23.92 -0.92 13.66
N LEU A 222 -22.75 -1.30 13.13
CA LEU A 222 -22.60 -2.18 11.96
C LEU A 222 -22.22 -3.61 12.34
N VAL A 223 -21.85 -3.89 13.60
CA VAL A 223 -21.40 -5.23 14.04
C VAL A 223 -22.42 -6.32 13.70
N GLY A 224 -23.72 -6.03 13.84
CA GLY A 224 -24.80 -7.00 13.57
C GLY A 224 -24.92 -7.43 12.10
N VAL A 225 -24.55 -6.57 11.15
CA VAL A 225 -24.61 -6.86 9.70
C VAL A 225 -23.25 -7.23 9.11
N PHE A 226 -22.15 -6.77 9.72
CA PHE A 226 -20.78 -7.07 9.29
C PHE A 226 -20.51 -8.57 9.12
N GLY A 227 -21.01 -9.39 10.07
CA GLY A 227 -20.83 -10.85 10.00
C GLY A 227 -21.47 -11.48 8.76
N HIS A 228 -22.50 -10.88 8.18
CA HIS A 228 -23.06 -11.33 6.91
C HIS A 228 -22.14 -10.95 5.74
N ASP A 229 -21.72 -9.69 5.65
CA ASP A 229 -21.01 -9.19 4.46
C ASP A 229 -19.55 -9.68 4.39
N PHE A 230 -18.89 -9.81 5.54
CA PHE A 230 -17.50 -10.27 5.66
C PHE A 230 -17.37 -11.74 6.10
N GLY A 231 -18.50 -12.44 6.32
CA GLY A 231 -18.51 -13.82 6.84
C GLY A 231 -17.82 -14.85 5.95
N ARG A 232 -17.52 -14.52 4.70
CA ARG A 232 -16.78 -15.37 3.75
C ARG A 232 -15.29 -15.07 3.65
N GLN A 233 -14.79 -14.07 4.40
CA GLN A 233 -13.37 -13.71 4.38
C GLN A 233 -12.40 -14.86 4.71
N PRO A 234 -12.68 -15.75 5.69
CA PRO A 234 -11.82 -16.91 5.93
C PRO A 234 -11.69 -17.85 4.72
N GLN A 235 -12.77 -18.01 3.94
CA GLN A 235 -12.81 -18.82 2.73
C GLN A 235 -12.05 -18.15 1.58
N ILE A 236 -12.15 -16.82 1.44
CA ILE A 236 -11.34 -16.06 0.47
C ILE A 236 -9.85 -16.25 0.77
N MET A 237 -9.45 -16.06 2.03
CA MET A 237 -8.07 -16.27 2.49
C MET A 237 -7.58 -17.69 2.16
N ALA A 238 -8.37 -18.72 2.46
CA ALA A 238 -8.01 -20.10 2.18
C ALA A 238 -7.84 -20.37 0.68
N ALA A 239 -8.75 -19.85 -0.16
CA ALA A 239 -8.65 -19.98 -1.61
C ALA A 239 -7.38 -19.30 -2.15
N PHE A 240 -7.07 -18.09 -1.68
CA PHE A 240 -5.88 -17.36 -2.10
C PHE A 240 -4.59 -18.01 -1.61
N VAL A 241 -4.55 -18.56 -0.39
CA VAL A 241 -3.39 -19.32 0.08
C VAL A 241 -3.12 -20.53 -0.81
N SER A 242 -4.18 -21.23 -1.25
CA SER A 242 -4.06 -22.37 -2.16
C SER A 242 -3.51 -21.96 -3.54
N MET A 243 -4.03 -20.85 -4.09
CA MET A 243 -3.68 -20.39 -5.45
C MET A 243 -2.36 -19.62 -5.51
N PHE A 244 -2.05 -18.81 -4.51
CA PHE A 244 -0.95 -17.84 -4.52
C PHE A 244 0.19 -18.20 -3.58
N GLY A 245 0.01 -19.19 -2.70
CA GLY A 245 0.99 -19.57 -1.67
C GLY A 245 0.72 -18.89 -0.32
N ALA A 246 1.57 -19.18 0.67
CA ALA A 246 1.35 -18.77 2.06
C ALA A 246 1.09 -17.26 2.22
N TYR A 247 0.18 -16.91 3.13
CA TYR A 247 -0.12 -15.52 3.47
C TYR A 247 1.17 -14.78 3.92
N PRO A 248 1.46 -13.58 3.40
CA PRO A 248 2.74 -12.93 3.61
C PRO A 248 2.93 -12.30 5.00
N PHE A 249 1.86 -12.06 5.77
CA PHE A 249 1.94 -11.34 7.04
C PHE A 249 1.48 -12.20 8.23
N ALA A 250 1.66 -11.70 9.45
CA ALA A 250 1.32 -12.44 10.67
C ALA A 250 -0.19 -12.51 10.91
N GLU A 251 -0.90 -11.44 10.57
CA GLU A 251 -2.34 -11.29 10.74
C GLU A 251 -2.92 -10.39 9.65
N TYR A 252 -4.24 -10.46 9.48
CA TYR A 252 -5.00 -9.63 8.57
C TYR A 252 -6.14 -8.91 9.28
N HIS A 253 -6.20 -7.58 9.19
CA HIS A 253 -7.26 -6.78 9.80
C HIS A 253 -8.19 -6.15 8.76
N VAL A 254 -9.47 -6.03 9.10
CA VAL A 254 -10.41 -5.18 8.37
C VAL A 254 -10.78 -4.00 9.24
N VAL A 255 -10.74 -2.79 8.70
CA VAL A 255 -11.31 -1.62 9.36
C VAL A 255 -12.50 -1.15 8.55
N VAL A 256 -13.66 -1.02 9.20
CA VAL A 256 -14.79 -0.31 8.63
C VAL A 256 -14.77 1.11 9.20
N ALA A 257 -14.41 2.09 8.40
CA ALA A 257 -14.53 3.49 8.78
C ALA A 257 -16.02 3.87 8.83
N ASP A 258 -16.41 4.70 9.81
CA ASP A 258 -17.79 5.21 9.90
C ASP A 258 -18.02 6.36 8.92
N GLU A 259 -17.62 6.15 7.66
CA GLU A 259 -17.60 7.13 6.57
C GLU A 259 -18.03 6.46 5.26
N ILE A 260 -18.40 7.26 4.26
CA ILE A 260 -18.59 6.78 2.89
C ILE A 260 -17.24 6.81 2.19
N LEU A 261 -16.79 5.64 1.71
CA LEU A 261 -15.61 5.55 0.86
C LEU A 261 -16.01 5.16 -0.55
N ASP A 262 -15.47 5.87 -1.53
CA ASP A 262 -15.67 5.56 -2.95
C ASP A 262 -15.01 4.24 -3.33
N VAL A 263 -13.80 4.00 -2.82
CA VAL A 263 -13.03 2.77 -3.04
C VAL A 263 -12.41 2.33 -1.71
N PRO A 264 -12.49 1.04 -1.36
CA PRO A 264 -11.69 0.47 -0.27
C PRO A 264 -10.18 0.65 -0.52
N VAL A 265 -9.39 0.52 0.53
CA VAL A 265 -7.93 0.77 0.45
C VAL A 265 -7.14 -0.38 1.04
N GLU A 266 -6.11 -0.79 0.30
CA GLU A 266 -5.17 -1.83 0.67
C GLU A 266 -4.00 -1.25 1.47
N ALA A 267 -4.00 -1.47 2.78
CA ALA A 267 -2.82 -1.24 3.60
C ALA A 267 -2.13 -2.57 3.92
N GLN A 268 -0.86 -2.52 4.31
CA GLN A 268 -0.13 -3.78 4.56
C GLN A 268 -0.67 -4.46 5.82
N GLY A 269 -1.13 -5.70 5.67
CA GLY A 269 -1.73 -6.48 6.74
C GLY A 269 -3.16 -6.05 7.08
N LEU A 270 -3.77 -5.12 6.34
CA LEU A 270 -5.13 -4.67 6.62
C LEU A 270 -5.86 -4.03 5.42
N SER A 271 -7.18 -4.09 5.40
CA SER A 271 -8.02 -3.41 4.41
C SER A 271 -8.96 -2.41 5.07
N ILE A 272 -9.20 -1.28 4.43
CA ILE A 272 -10.07 -0.21 4.93
C ILE A 272 -11.31 -0.12 4.03
N PHE A 273 -12.50 -0.26 4.63
CA PHE A 273 -13.79 -0.16 3.97
C PHE A 273 -14.59 1.00 4.57
N GLY A 274 -15.43 1.64 3.77
CA GLY A 274 -16.44 2.58 4.28
C GLY A 274 -17.68 1.86 4.79
N ALA A 275 -18.46 2.51 5.65
CA ALA A 275 -19.73 2.02 6.17
C ALA A 275 -20.73 1.67 5.05
N ASN A 276 -20.61 2.31 3.88
CA ASN A 276 -21.41 2.04 2.68
C ASN A 276 -21.19 0.63 2.09
N HIS A 277 -20.13 -0.09 2.49
CA HIS A 277 -19.87 -1.46 2.05
C HIS A 277 -20.43 -2.51 3.01
N VAL A 278 -21.09 -2.09 4.09
CA VAL A 278 -21.66 -2.96 5.13
C VAL A 278 -23.16 -2.69 5.25
N ASP A 279 -23.94 -3.31 4.36
CA ASP A 279 -25.39 -3.11 4.22
C ASP A 279 -26.21 -4.37 4.53
N GLY A 280 -25.56 -5.51 4.79
CA GLY A 280 -26.19 -6.81 5.02
C GLY A 280 -26.64 -7.52 3.74
N HIS A 281 -26.25 -7.05 2.55
CA HIS A 281 -26.58 -7.67 1.27
C HIS A 281 -25.41 -8.44 0.63
N ARG A 282 -24.19 -8.29 1.16
CA ARG A 282 -22.95 -8.88 0.62
C ARG A 282 -22.72 -8.51 -0.86
N GLY A 283 -23.14 -7.31 -1.27
CA GLY A 283 -22.95 -6.83 -2.65
C GLY A 283 -21.49 -6.51 -3.00
N CYS A 284 -20.68 -6.19 -1.99
CA CYS A 284 -19.29 -5.73 -2.13
C CYS A 284 -18.24 -6.83 -1.93
N GLU A 285 -18.62 -8.12 -1.97
CA GLU A 285 -17.68 -9.20 -1.64
C GLU A 285 -16.50 -9.30 -2.61
N HIS A 286 -16.68 -8.93 -3.88
CA HIS A 286 -15.57 -8.88 -4.83
C HIS A 286 -14.49 -7.88 -4.36
N LEU A 287 -14.87 -6.77 -3.72
CA LEU A 287 -13.91 -5.83 -3.14
C LEU A 287 -13.18 -6.44 -1.92
N VAL A 288 -13.87 -7.24 -1.10
CA VAL A 288 -13.20 -7.98 -0.01
C VAL A 288 -12.13 -8.93 -0.56
N ALA A 289 -12.41 -9.58 -1.70
CA ALA A 289 -11.44 -10.40 -2.41
C ALA A 289 -10.30 -9.54 -3.02
N HIS A 290 -10.61 -8.38 -3.58
CA HIS A 290 -9.64 -7.44 -4.14
C HIS A 290 -8.62 -6.98 -3.09
N GLU A 291 -9.10 -6.40 -1.98
CA GLU A 291 -8.23 -5.86 -0.93
C GLU A 291 -7.39 -6.93 -0.23
N LEU A 292 -7.92 -8.14 -0.11
CA LEU A 292 -7.17 -9.26 0.45
C LEU A 292 -6.10 -9.77 -0.54
N ALA A 293 -6.36 -9.76 -1.85
CA ALA A 293 -5.38 -10.17 -2.85
C ALA A 293 -4.16 -9.23 -2.87
N HIS A 294 -4.38 -7.94 -2.63
CA HIS A 294 -3.30 -6.95 -2.53
C HIS A 294 -2.25 -7.27 -1.47
N GLN A 295 -2.60 -8.07 -0.46
CA GLN A 295 -1.64 -8.52 0.56
C GLN A 295 -0.47 -9.29 -0.07
N TRP A 296 -0.71 -10.05 -1.14
CA TRP A 296 0.35 -10.60 -1.99
C TRP A 296 0.82 -9.57 -3.03
N PHE A 297 -0.11 -9.03 -3.82
CA PHE A 297 0.17 -8.24 -5.02
C PHE A 297 0.04 -6.73 -4.76
N GLY A 298 1.17 -6.08 -4.50
CA GLY A 298 1.25 -4.68 -4.08
C GLY A 298 1.90 -4.54 -2.69
N ASN A 299 1.44 -5.33 -1.71
CA ASN A 299 1.94 -5.20 -0.34
C ASN A 299 3.19 -6.02 -0.11
N SER A 300 3.13 -7.34 -0.26
CA SER A 300 4.33 -8.19 -0.17
C SER A 300 5.25 -7.93 -1.36
N LEU A 301 4.70 -8.04 -2.58
CA LEU A 301 5.39 -7.78 -3.83
C LEU A 301 5.06 -6.36 -4.27
N THR A 302 5.85 -5.39 -3.84
CA THR A 302 5.59 -3.97 -4.14
C THR A 302 6.26 -3.58 -5.44
N ILE A 303 5.58 -2.82 -6.29
CA ILE A 303 6.19 -2.31 -7.52
C ILE A 303 7.43 -1.46 -7.23
N ALA A 304 8.48 -1.64 -8.03
CA ALA A 304 9.69 -0.84 -7.91
C ALA A 304 9.51 0.60 -8.45
N ASP A 305 8.50 0.82 -9.29
CA ASP A 305 8.17 2.08 -9.95
C ASP A 305 6.67 2.09 -10.28
N TRP A 306 6.00 3.23 -10.12
CA TRP A 306 4.55 3.36 -10.34
C TRP A 306 4.10 3.00 -11.77
N ARG A 307 4.98 3.03 -12.77
CA ARG A 307 4.61 2.55 -14.12
C ARG A 307 4.19 1.07 -14.16
N HIS A 308 4.64 0.28 -13.18
CA HIS A 308 4.34 -1.14 -13.07
C HIS A 308 3.03 -1.46 -12.34
N ILE A 309 2.20 -0.45 -12.05
CA ILE A 309 0.97 -0.54 -11.23
C ILE A 309 -0.02 -1.64 -11.65
N TRP A 310 -0.03 -2.06 -12.92
CA TRP A 310 -0.85 -3.20 -13.37
C TRP A 310 -0.52 -4.52 -12.61
N LEU A 311 0.70 -4.66 -12.07
CA LEU A 311 1.08 -5.81 -11.24
C LEU A 311 0.35 -5.85 -9.89
N ASN A 312 -0.14 -4.70 -9.40
CA ASN A 312 -0.99 -4.64 -8.22
C ASN A 312 -2.45 -4.85 -8.67
N GLU A 313 -2.95 -3.88 -9.43
CA GLU A 313 -4.37 -3.73 -9.74
C GLU A 313 -4.89 -4.86 -10.63
N GLY A 314 -4.12 -5.27 -11.64
CA GLY A 314 -4.49 -6.36 -12.53
C GLY A 314 -4.54 -7.71 -11.83
N PHE A 315 -3.65 -7.95 -10.86
CA PHE A 315 -3.66 -9.17 -10.06
C PHE A 315 -4.81 -9.19 -9.07
N ALA A 316 -5.06 -8.08 -8.37
CA ALA A 316 -6.18 -7.97 -7.44
C ALA A 316 -7.52 -8.12 -8.16
N THR A 317 -7.72 -7.47 -9.31
CA THR A 317 -8.92 -7.66 -10.15
C THR A 317 -9.06 -9.10 -10.65
N TYR A 318 -7.96 -9.76 -11.04
CA TYR A 318 -8.06 -11.16 -11.45
C TYR A 318 -8.41 -12.10 -10.29
N ALA A 319 -7.96 -11.79 -9.07
CA ALA A 319 -8.29 -12.54 -7.88
C ALA A 319 -9.80 -12.48 -7.55
N GLU A 320 -10.49 -11.39 -7.91
CA GLU A 320 -11.97 -11.32 -7.83
C GLU A 320 -12.61 -12.40 -8.70
N TRP A 321 -12.10 -12.60 -9.93
CA TRP A 321 -12.65 -13.57 -10.87
C TRP A 321 -12.36 -15.01 -10.42
N LEU A 322 -11.15 -15.24 -9.92
CA LEU A 322 -10.77 -16.52 -9.32
C LEU A 322 -11.63 -16.83 -8.08
N TRP A 323 -11.93 -15.84 -7.25
CA TRP A 323 -12.82 -16.00 -6.11
C TRP A 323 -14.26 -16.27 -6.53
N SER A 324 -14.77 -15.55 -7.54
CA SER A 324 -16.09 -15.82 -8.10
C SER A 324 -16.21 -17.28 -8.54
N GLU A 325 -15.22 -17.78 -9.29
CA GLU A 325 -15.15 -19.18 -9.72
C GLU A 325 -15.06 -20.16 -8.54
N ALA A 326 -14.13 -19.93 -7.61
CA ALA A 326 -13.90 -20.81 -6.46
C ALA A 326 -15.11 -20.91 -5.51
N SER A 327 -15.94 -19.87 -5.51
CA SER A 327 -17.08 -19.77 -4.60
C SER A 327 -18.43 -20.14 -5.23
N GLY A 328 -18.40 -20.69 -6.46
CA GLY A 328 -19.59 -21.15 -7.19
C GLY A 328 -20.34 -20.05 -7.95
N GLY A 329 -19.74 -18.86 -8.09
CA GLY A 329 -20.22 -17.77 -8.91
C GLY A 329 -19.90 -17.98 -10.41
N LEU A 330 -19.74 -16.89 -11.14
CA LEU A 330 -19.37 -16.95 -12.55
C LEU A 330 -17.91 -17.40 -12.68
N SER A 331 -17.64 -18.28 -13.64
CA SER A 331 -16.26 -18.71 -13.90
C SER A 331 -15.38 -17.54 -14.35
N ALA A 332 -14.07 -17.61 -14.06
CA ALA A 332 -13.13 -16.59 -14.49
C ALA A 332 -13.15 -16.39 -16.01
N ALA A 333 -13.40 -17.45 -16.79
CA ALA A 333 -13.56 -17.38 -18.24
C ALA A 333 -14.78 -16.54 -18.68
N VAL A 334 -15.92 -16.67 -17.99
CA VAL A 334 -17.11 -15.85 -18.28
C VAL A 334 -16.88 -14.39 -17.93
N LEU A 335 -16.26 -14.12 -16.78
CA LEU A 335 -15.93 -12.76 -16.35
C LEU A 335 -14.90 -12.11 -17.29
N ALA A 336 -13.86 -12.85 -17.69
CA ALA A 336 -12.88 -12.39 -18.66
C ALA A 336 -13.52 -12.10 -20.03
N ALA A 337 -14.43 -12.94 -20.52
CA ALA A 337 -15.13 -12.68 -21.79
C ALA A 337 -15.99 -11.41 -21.73
N ARG A 338 -16.68 -11.15 -20.60
CA ARG A 338 -17.46 -9.92 -20.39
C ARG A 338 -16.57 -8.69 -20.33
N SER A 339 -15.52 -8.72 -19.51
CA SER A 339 -14.54 -7.65 -19.37
C SER A 339 -13.86 -7.35 -20.72
N HIS A 340 -13.50 -8.38 -21.49
CA HIS A 340 -12.94 -8.21 -22.83
C HIS A 340 -13.89 -7.48 -23.78
N ALA A 341 -15.17 -7.86 -23.82
CA ALA A 341 -16.20 -7.21 -24.64
C ALA A 341 -16.47 -5.75 -24.21
N GLU A 342 -16.34 -5.44 -22.92
CA GLU A 342 -16.38 -4.08 -22.39
C GLU A 342 -15.16 -3.27 -22.82
N MET A 343 -13.96 -3.81 -22.60
CA MET A 343 -12.70 -3.14 -22.95
C MET A 343 -12.57 -2.91 -24.46
N ALA A 344 -13.08 -3.81 -25.30
CA ALA A 344 -13.09 -3.66 -26.75
C ALA A 344 -13.93 -2.47 -27.23
N ARG A 345 -14.91 -2.01 -26.44
CA ARG A 345 -15.75 -0.82 -26.73
C ARG A 345 -15.09 0.48 -26.30
N GLN A 346 -14.06 0.42 -25.47
CA GLN A 346 -13.34 1.60 -25.01
C GLN A 346 -12.28 2.06 -26.01
N ARG A 347 -11.75 3.27 -25.80
CA ARG A 347 -10.66 3.79 -26.63
C ARG A 347 -9.36 3.00 -26.41
N GLN A 348 -8.73 2.59 -27.51
CA GLN A 348 -7.51 1.77 -27.53
C GLN A 348 -6.25 2.65 -27.61
N ASP A 349 -6.03 3.50 -26.61
CA ASP A 349 -4.95 4.51 -26.57
C ASP A 349 -4.09 4.49 -25.30
N ILE A 350 -4.10 3.36 -24.58
CA ILE A 350 -3.34 3.14 -23.35
C ILE A 350 -2.42 1.93 -23.50
N ARG A 351 -1.19 2.05 -22.98
CA ARG A 351 -0.26 0.93 -22.76
C ARG A 351 -0.30 0.63 -21.27
N ILE A 352 -0.85 -0.50 -20.85
CA ILE A 352 -1.05 -0.75 -19.41
C ILE A 352 0.25 -1.12 -18.68
N GLY A 353 1.31 -1.51 -19.41
CA GLY A 353 2.66 -1.68 -18.85
C GLY A 353 3.41 -0.36 -18.59
N ASP A 354 2.87 0.76 -19.07
CA ASP A 354 3.36 2.13 -18.85
C ASP A 354 2.21 3.13 -19.13
N PRO A 355 1.19 3.22 -18.25
CA PRO A 355 -0.05 3.96 -18.52
C PRO A 355 0.14 5.49 -18.58
N GLY A 356 1.23 5.98 -17.99
CA GLY A 356 1.53 7.38 -17.68
C GLY A 356 0.92 7.79 -16.34
N VAL A 357 1.53 8.78 -15.68
CA VAL A 357 1.14 9.27 -14.34
C VAL A 357 -0.38 9.45 -14.22
N ARG A 358 -0.99 10.20 -15.15
CA ARG A 358 -2.44 10.52 -15.12
C ARG A 358 -3.37 9.31 -15.19
N ARG A 359 -2.92 8.18 -15.74
CA ARG A 359 -3.74 7.00 -16.02
C ARG A 359 -3.31 5.78 -15.21
N MET A 360 -2.50 5.95 -14.17
CA MET A 360 -2.02 4.83 -13.37
C MET A 360 -3.16 4.03 -12.71
N PHE A 361 -4.26 4.71 -12.37
CA PHE A 361 -5.49 4.11 -11.84
C PHE A 361 -6.66 4.19 -12.83
N ASP A 362 -6.38 4.20 -14.13
CA ASP A 362 -7.44 4.11 -15.15
C ASP A 362 -8.01 2.68 -15.14
N ASP A 363 -9.34 2.51 -15.16
CA ASP A 363 -10.01 1.19 -15.13
C ASP A 363 -9.44 0.17 -16.13
N ARG A 364 -8.91 0.65 -17.27
CA ARG A 364 -8.27 -0.24 -18.27
C ARG A 364 -7.01 -0.91 -17.74
N VAL A 365 -6.29 -0.31 -16.80
CA VAL A 365 -5.12 -0.92 -16.13
C VAL A 365 -5.55 -2.15 -15.34
N TYR A 366 -6.62 -2.02 -14.54
CA TYR A 366 -7.23 -3.10 -13.77
C TYR A 366 -7.72 -4.21 -14.69
N GLN A 367 -8.66 -3.87 -15.58
CA GLN A 367 -9.37 -4.84 -16.41
C GLN A 367 -8.45 -5.50 -17.43
N ARG A 368 -7.62 -4.74 -18.18
CA ARG A 368 -6.66 -5.36 -19.12
C ARG A 368 -5.53 -6.08 -18.40
N GLY A 369 -5.16 -5.66 -17.19
CA GLY A 369 -4.21 -6.40 -16.35
C GLY A 369 -4.75 -7.79 -15.99
N ALA A 370 -6.00 -7.86 -15.52
CA ALA A 370 -6.67 -9.12 -15.24
C ALA A 370 -6.87 -9.98 -16.50
N LEU A 371 -7.23 -9.39 -17.64
CA LEU A 371 -7.30 -10.10 -18.92
C LEU A 371 -5.94 -10.65 -19.36
N THR A 372 -4.84 -9.94 -19.09
CA THR A 372 -3.48 -10.42 -19.39
C THR A 372 -3.16 -11.68 -18.59
N LEU A 373 -3.52 -11.70 -17.30
CA LEU A 373 -3.34 -12.87 -16.44
C LEU A 373 -4.25 -14.03 -16.83
N HIS A 374 -5.49 -13.73 -17.22
CA HIS A 374 -6.41 -14.75 -17.73
C HIS A 374 -5.89 -15.38 -19.03
N ALA A 375 -5.43 -14.56 -19.97
CA ALA A 375 -4.82 -15.03 -21.21
C ALA A 375 -3.57 -15.89 -20.92
N LEU A 376 -2.76 -15.52 -19.92
CA LEU A 376 -1.62 -16.31 -19.50
C LEU A 376 -2.07 -17.66 -18.92
N ARG A 377 -3.12 -17.69 -18.09
CA ARG A 377 -3.73 -18.94 -17.57
C ARG A 377 -4.20 -19.84 -18.70
N VAL A 378 -4.96 -19.30 -19.67
CA VAL A 378 -5.40 -20.06 -20.86
C VAL A 378 -4.21 -20.63 -21.62
N ARG A 379 -3.14 -19.84 -21.75
CA ARG A 379 -1.96 -20.18 -22.54
C ARG A 379 -1.03 -21.23 -21.91
N LEU A 380 -0.96 -21.25 -20.58
CA LEU A 380 -0.13 -22.18 -19.80
C LEU A 380 -0.91 -23.41 -19.32
N GLY A 381 -2.23 -23.28 -19.14
CA GLY A 381 -3.03 -24.20 -18.35
C GLY A 381 -2.96 -23.91 -16.86
N ASP A 382 -3.95 -24.39 -16.11
CA ASP A 382 -4.15 -24.07 -14.69
C ASP A 382 -2.95 -24.45 -13.81
N ASP A 383 -2.46 -25.68 -13.93
CA ASP A 383 -1.39 -26.20 -13.07
C ASP A 383 -0.12 -25.35 -13.18
N ALA A 384 0.30 -25.04 -14.41
CA ALA A 384 1.46 -24.20 -14.68
C ALA A 384 1.22 -22.74 -14.25
N PHE A 385 0.02 -22.19 -14.50
CA PHE A 385 -0.30 -20.83 -14.11
C PHE A 385 -0.25 -20.63 -12.59
N PHE A 386 -0.87 -21.51 -11.80
CA PHE A 386 -0.82 -21.41 -10.34
C PHE A 386 0.57 -21.77 -9.79
N ALA A 387 1.37 -22.59 -10.49
CA ALA A 387 2.78 -22.77 -10.17
C ALA A 387 3.59 -21.47 -10.36
N VAL A 388 3.37 -20.74 -11.45
CA VAL A 388 3.94 -19.39 -11.67
C VAL A 388 3.56 -18.46 -10.53
N LEU A 389 2.29 -18.41 -10.12
CA LEU A 389 1.85 -17.51 -9.05
C LEU A 389 2.51 -17.85 -7.70
N ARG A 390 2.61 -19.13 -7.33
CA ARG A 390 3.29 -19.55 -6.10
C ARG A 390 4.79 -19.26 -6.13
N GLU A 391 5.47 -19.52 -7.25
CA GLU A 391 6.88 -19.18 -7.37
C GLU A 391 7.08 -17.65 -7.32
N TRP A 392 6.24 -16.90 -8.03
CA TRP A 392 6.30 -15.45 -8.07
C TRP A 392 6.22 -14.85 -6.66
N THR A 393 5.25 -15.28 -5.86
CA THR A 393 5.05 -14.78 -4.50
C THR A 393 6.14 -15.24 -3.53
N GLU A 394 6.64 -16.47 -3.66
CA GLU A 394 7.71 -17.02 -2.82
C GLU A 394 9.05 -16.33 -3.09
N LYS A 395 9.46 -16.27 -4.37
CA LYS A 395 10.74 -15.71 -4.83
C LYS A 395 10.88 -14.22 -4.53
N HIS A 396 9.76 -13.49 -4.51
CA HIS A 396 9.74 -12.04 -4.34
C HIS A 396 9.06 -11.55 -3.06
N ARG A 397 8.81 -12.44 -2.10
CA ARG A 397 8.19 -12.11 -0.81
C ARG A 397 8.89 -10.90 -0.15
N HIS A 398 8.09 -9.89 0.20
CA HIS A 398 8.54 -8.62 0.82
C HIS A 398 9.56 -7.79 0.03
N SER A 399 9.71 -8.04 -1.28
CA SER A 399 10.67 -7.35 -2.13
C SER A 399 9.97 -6.42 -3.14
N THR A 400 10.78 -5.76 -3.97
CA THR A 400 10.29 -4.92 -5.06
C THR A 400 10.27 -5.65 -6.40
N VAL A 401 9.17 -5.54 -7.15
CA VAL A 401 8.92 -6.25 -8.40
C VAL A 401 8.81 -5.32 -9.61
N THR A 402 9.07 -5.87 -10.80
CA THR A 402 8.93 -5.21 -12.10
C THR A 402 8.22 -6.15 -13.06
N THR A 403 7.66 -5.61 -14.13
CA THR A 403 7.05 -6.41 -15.20
C THR A 403 8.02 -7.44 -15.76
N ASP A 404 9.28 -7.06 -16.01
CA ASP A 404 10.29 -7.97 -16.55
C ASP A 404 10.58 -9.16 -15.63
N LYS A 405 10.58 -8.94 -14.30
CA LYS A 405 10.75 -10.03 -13.33
C LYS A 405 9.58 -11.02 -13.38
N PHE A 406 8.35 -10.53 -13.50
CA PHE A 406 7.18 -11.41 -13.63
C PHE A 406 7.22 -12.21 -14.94
N ILE A 407 7.57 -11.55 -16.06
CA ILE A 407 7.71 -12.21 -17.36
C ILE A 407 8.78 -13.30 -17.30
N ALA A 408 9.91 -13.04 -16.63
CA ALA A 408 10.97 -14.03 -16.45
C ALA A 408 10.47 -15.27 -15.70
N VAL A 409 9.75 -15.10 -14.57
CA VAL A 409 9.17 -16.23 -13.83
C VAL A 409 8.13 -16.96 -14.69
N ALA A 410 7.23 -16.26 -15.38
CA ALA A 410 6.26 -16.90 -16.26
C ALA A 410 6.92 -17.70 -17.40
N GLN A 411 8.07 -17.22 -17.91
CA GLN A 411 8.81 -17.88 -18.98
C GLN A 411 9.44 -19.21 -18.52
N GLU A 412 9.84 -19.32 -17.25
CA GLU A 412 10.38 -20.57 -16.66
C GLU A 412 9.34 -21.72 -16.71
N HIS A 413 8.04 -21.39 -16.75
CA HIS A 413 6.93 -22.35 -16.82
C HIS A 413 6.30 -22.49 -18.22
N SER A 414 6.92 -21.89 -19.24
CA SER A 414 6.43 -21.96 -20.62
C SER A 414 7.45 -22.56 -21.58
N LEU A 415 7.04 -23.58 -22.33
CA LEU A 415 7.85 -24.14 -23.43
C LEU A 415 7.95 -23.23 -24.65
N LYS A 416 7.08 -22.21 -24.74
CA LYS A 416 7.02 -21.27 -25.87
C LYS A 416 7.45 -19.87 -25.37
N PRO A 417 8.15 -19.07 -26.20
CA PRO A 417 8.49 -17.70 -25.83
C PRO A 417 7.26 -16.84 -25.51
N LEU A 418 7.33 -16.05 -24.45
CA LEU A 418 6.26 -15.16 -23.98
C LEU A 418 6.47 -13.68 -24.34
N ASP A 419 7.61 -13.32 -24.95
CA ASP A 419 7.94 -11.92 -25.28
C ASP A 419 6.86 -11.23 -26.13
N ARG A 420 6.43 -11.90 -27.20
CA ARG A 420 5.39 -11.36 -28.09
C ARG A 420 4.03 -11.28 -27.39
N PHE A 421 3.72 -12.27 -26.56
CA PHE A 421 2.49 -12.33 -25.78
C PHE A 421 2.41 -11.10 -24.86
N PHE A 422 3.40 -10.90 -23.99
CA PHE A 422 3.39 -9.77 -23.07
C PHE A 422 3.50 -8.42 -23.77
N ARG A 423 4.22 -8.33 -24.90
CA ARG A 423 4.22 -7.10 -25.73
C ARG A 423 2.81 -6.75 -26.17
N SER A 424 2.06 -7.70 -26.73
CA SER A 424 0.69 -7.43 -27.23
C SER A 424 -0.29 -7.05 -26.13
N TRP A 425 -0.15 -7.61 -24.92
CA TRP A 425 -1.05 -7.33 -23.83
C TRP A 425 -0.72 -6.03 -23.08
N LEU A 426 0.58 -5.76 -22.86
CA LEU A 426 1.04 -4.68 -21.98
C LEU A 426 1.53 -3.43 -22.72
N GLN A 427 2.19 -3.59 -23.87
CA GLN A 427 2.93 -2.52 -24.55
C GLN A 427 2.21 -1.98 -25.79
N ASP A 428 1.38 -2.81 -26.44
CA ASP A 428 0.54 -2.38 -27.54
C ASP A 428 -0.75 -1.73 -27.01
N THR A 429 -1.21 -0.68 -27.72
CA THR A 429 -2.43 0.03 -27.31
C THR A 429 -3.70 -0.72 -27.69
N ALA A 430 -3.64 -1.54 -28.75
CA ALA A 430 -4.75 -2.36 -29.21
C ALA A 430 -4.95 -3.56 -28.27
N LEU A 431 -6.18 -3.77 -27.80
CA LEU A 431 -6.56 -4.99 -27.10
C LEU A 431 -6.46 -6.21 -28.04
N PRO A 432 -5.76 -7.30 -27.64
CA PRO A 432 -5.76 -8.55 -28.39
C PRO A 432 -7.17 -9.11 -28.59
N ARG A 433 -7.47 -9.73 -29.74
CA ARG A 433 -8.84 -10.17 -30.10
C ARG A 433 -9.34 -11.42 -29.36
N GLY A 434 -8.46 -12.15 -28.68
CA GLY A 434 -8.78 -13.39 -27.96
C GLY A 434 -7.69 -13.72 -26.94
N PHE A 435 -7.85 -14.85 -26.25
CA PHE A 435 -6.99 -15.29 -25.15
C PHE A 435 -5.90 -16.30 -25.57
N GLU A 436 -5.84 -16.70 -26.84
CA GLU A 436 -4.90 -17.69 -27.39
C GLU A 436 -3.55 -17.11 -27.88
#